data_AF-A0A067DXT3-F1
#
_entry.id   AF-A0A067DXT3-F1
#
_cell.length_a   1.000
_cell.length_b   1.000
_cell.length_c   1.000
_cell.angle_alpha   90.00
_cell.angle_beta   90.00
_cell.angle_gamma   90.00
#
_symmetry.space_group_name_H-M   'P 1'
#
loop_
_entity.id
_entity.type
_entity.pdbx_description
1 polymer ?
#
loop_
_entity_poly.entity_id
_entity_poly.type
_entity_poly.pdbx_seq_one_letter_code
_entity_poly.pdbx_strand_id
1 'polypeptide(L)'
;MRIFAKYNCKLAYTTSVYPMSSCINPSTLATSVNGFKCLPLPTNRAAIRIMAKNKPVQCLVSAKYDNLTVDRRSANYQPSIWDHDFLQSLNSNYTDETYKRRAEELKGKVMTTIKDVTEPLDQLELIDNLQRLGLAYHFETEIRNILHNNYNNNKDYNWRKENLYATSLEFRLLRQHGYPVSQDVFNGFKDDKGGFICNDFKGIISLHEASYYSLEGESIMEEAWQFTSKHLKEVMISKSKQGDVFVAEQTKRALELPLLWKVPMLEARWFIDVYEKREDKNHLLLELAKLEFNVLQAIYQEELKDVSRW
;
A
#
# COMPACT_ATOMS: atom_id res chain seq x y z
N MET A 1 3.33 17.23 -24.93
CA MET A 1 3.72 15.84 -24.61
C MET A 1 2.44 15.08 -24.23
N ARG A 2 2.03 14.04 -24.97
CA ARG A 2 0.91 13.19 -24.56
C ARG A 2 1.48 12.15 -23.60
N ILE A 3 1.25 12.33 -22.30
CA ILE A 3 2.05 11.70 -21.24
C ILE A 3 1.53 10.31 -20.88
N PHE A 4 0.33 9.93 -21.31
CA PHE A 4 -0.28 8.65 -20.91
C PHE A 4 -0.86 7.91 -22.11
N ALA A 5 -0.34 6.71 -22.37
CA ALA A 5 -1.11 5.70 -23.07
C ALA A 5 -2.30 5.31 -22.17
N LYS A 6 -3.52 5.36 -22.72
CA LYS A 6 -4.75 4.96 -22.01
C LYS A 6 -4.68 3.47 -21.67
N TYR A 7 -4.15 3.13 -20.51
CA TYR A 7 -4.32 1.79 -19.94
C TYR A 7 -5.48 1.84 -18.95
N ASN A 8 -6.64 1.31 -19.38
CA ASN A 8 -7.81 1.13 -18.52
C ASN A 8 -7.53 0.02 -17.50
N CYS A 9 -6.98 0.36 -16.35
CA CYS A 9 -6.95 -0.55 -15.20
C CYS A 9 -8.34 -0.56 -14.54
N LYS A 10 -9.24 -1.43 -15.03
CA LYS A 10 -10.43 -1.82 -14.27
C LYS A 10 -9.99 -2.86 -13.23
N LEU A 11 -9.70 -2.40 -12.01
CA LEU A 11 -9.58 -3.28 -10.85
C LEU A 11 -11.00 -3.78 -10.49
N ALA A 12 -11.28 -5.04 -10.80
CA ALA A 12 -12.47 -5.74 -10.32
C ALA A 12 -12.08 -6.56 -9.10
N TYR A 13 -12.37 -6.07 -7.90
CA TYR A 13 -12.32 -6.88 -6.68
C TYR A 13 -13.70 -7.50 -6.47
N THR A 14 -13.83 -8.80 -6.74
CA THR A 14 -14.98 -9.61 -6.30
C THR A 14 -14.52 -10.52 -5.17
N THR A 15 -14.66 -10.05 -3.93
CA THR A 15 -14.51 -10.90 -2.74
C THR A 15 -15.75 -11.76 -2.58
N SER A 16 -15.66 -13.03 -2.98
CA SER A 16 -16.62 -14.07 -2.61
C SER A 16 -16.11 -14.75 -1.34
N VAL A 17 -16.79 -14.48 -0.22
CA VAL A 17 -16.55 -15.15 1.06
C VAL A 17 -17.46 -16.37 1.12
N TYR A 18 -16.88 -17.58 1.17
CA TYR A 18 -17.60 -18.79 1.56
C TYR A 18 -17.16 -19.22 2.96
N PRO A 19 -18.09 -19.66 3.83
CA PRO A 19 -17.78 -20.03 5.21
C PRO A 19 -17.06 -21.37 5.29
N MET A 20 -15.97 -21.43 6.05
CA MET A 20 -15.30 -22.69 6.42
C MET A 20 -16.19 -23.49 7.38
N SER A 21 -16.48 -24.72 6.99
CA SER A 21 -17.15 -25.73 7.80
C SER A 21 -16.20 -26.30 8.87
N SER A 22 -16.76 -26.49 10.06
CA SER A 22 -16.14 -26.98 11.28
C SER A 22 -15.64 -28.43 11.18
N CYS A 23 -14.39 -28.68 11.56
CA CYS A 23 -13.89 -30.02 11.85
C CYS A 23 -13.84 -30.26 13.37
N ILE A 24 -14.38 -31.42 13.75
CA ILE A 24 -14.54 -31.94 15.11
C ILE A 24 -13.20 -32.44 15.65
N ASN A 25 -12.92 -32.14 16.92
CA ASN A 25 -11.76 -32.62 17.69
C ASN A 25 -11.84 -34.14 17.97
N PRO A 26 -10.68 -34.82 18.00
CA PRO A 26 -10.41 -35.79 19.05
C PRO A 26 -9.16 -35.42 19.84
N SER A 27 -9.36 -35.38 21.15
CA SER A 27 -8.36 -35.22 22.20
C SER A 27 -7.35 -36.36 22.23
N THR A 28 -6.05 -36.05 22.37
CA THR A 28 -5.13 -36.89 23.13
C THR A 28 -3.90 -36.08 23.55
N LEU A 29 -3.53 -36.23 24.83
CA LEU A 29 -2.55 -35.45 25.56
C LEU A 29 -1.16 -35.42 24.91
N ALA A 30 -0.53 -34.24 24.98
CA ALA A 30 0.90 -34.07 24.78
C ALA A 30 1.64 -34.19 26.12
N THR A 31 2.72 -34.97 26.14
CA THR A 31 3.83 -34.76 27.08
C THR A 31 5.14 -34.65 26.30
N SER A 32 5.79 -33.51 26.49
CA SER A 32 7.10 -33.11 25.96
C SER A 32 8.23 -33.81 26.72
N VAL A 33 9.30 -34.23 26.04
CA VAL A 33 10.71 -33.84 26.33
C VAL A 33 11.59 -34.15 25.08
N ASN A 34 12.37 -33.16 24.63
CA ASN A 34 13.47 -33.16 23.64
C ASN A 34 13.18 -33.66 22.21
N GLY A 35 13.30 -32.73 21.25
CA GLY A 35 12.96 -32.90 19.84
C GLY A 35 13.61 -34.08 19.10
N PHE A 36 13.04 -34.35 17.92
CA PHE A 36 13.18 -35.49 16.99
C PHE A 36 12.19 -36.65 17.20
N LYS A 37 11.19 -36.75 16.32
CA LYS A 37 10.29 -37.91 16.18
C LYS A 37 10.76 -38.77 14.99
N CYS A 38 11.36 -39.92 15.26
CA CYS A 38 11.44 -41.03 14.30
C CYS A 38 10.56 -42.17 14.83
N LEU A 39 9.69 -42.72 13.99
CA LEU A 39 8.92 -43.93 14.30
C LEU A 39 9.81 -45.17 14.13
N PRO A 40 9.85 -46.10 15.09
CA PRO A 40 10.60 -47.35 14.97
C PRO A 40 9.87 -48.37 14.07
N LEU A 41 10.64 -49.02 13.20
CA LEU A 41 10.23 -50.20 12.43
C LEU A 41 9.98 -51.39 13.37
N PRO A 42 8.80 -52.03 13.35
CA PRO A 42 8.64 -53.33 13.99
C PRO A 42 9.25 -54.40 13.08
N THR A 43 10.40 -54.94 13.49
CA THR A 43 10.83 -56.26 13.09
C THR A 43 10.12 -57.27 13.98
N ASN A 44 9.39 -58.23 13.38
CA ASN A 44 9.23 -59.52 14.03
C ASN A 44 9.13 -60.66 13.03
N ARG A 45 9.94 -61.68 13.29
CA ARG A 45 10.10 -62.93 12.55
C ARG A 45 8.90 -63.84 12.80
N ALA A 46 8.42 -64.47 11.72
CA ALA A 46 8.00 -65.86 11.76
C ALA A 46 8.40 -66.50 10.44
N ALA A 47 9.50 -67.27 10.46
CA ALA A 47 9.98 -68.01 9.32
C ALA A 47 9.14 -69.29 9.17
N ILE A 48 8.35 -69.38 8.12
CA ILE A 48 7.80 -70.65 7.62
C ILE A 48 8.46 -70.91 6.27
N ARG A 49 9.38 -71.88 6.23
CA ARG A 49 9.95 -72.42 4.99
C ARG A 49 8.87 -73.24 4.29
N ILE A 50 8.20 -72.66 3.29
CA ILE A 50 7.49 -73.43 2.27
C ILE A 50 8.43 -73.54 1.08
N MET A 51 8.88 -74.77 0.78
CA MET A 51 9.55 -75.06 -0.48
C MET A 51 8.51 -75.03 -1.61
N ALA A 52 8.31 -73.85 -2.20
CA ALA A 52 7.50 -73.69 -3.40
C ALA A 52 8.40 -73.77 -4.63
N LYS A 53 8.11 -74.70 -5.54
CA LYS A 53 8.76 -74.80 -6.85
C LYS A 53 8.59 -73.47 -7.60
N ASN A 54 9.70 -72.77 -7.89
CA ASN A 54 9.70 -71.58 -8.73
C ASN A 54 9.26 -71.94 -10.15
N LYS A 55 7.99 -71.70 -10.47
CA LYS A 55 7.57 -71.47 -11.86
C LYS A 55 7.72 -69.96 -12.12
N PRO A 56 8.29 -69.54 -13.27
CA PRO A 56 8.32 -68.13 -13.61
C PRO A 56 6.88 -67.63 -13.73
N VAL A 57 6.49 -66.72 -12.84
CA VAL A 57 5.23 -66.00 -12.97
C VAL A 57 5.44 -64.99 -14.09
N GLN A 58 4.90 -65.29 -15.27
CA GLN A 58 4.73 -64.29 -16.31
C GLN A 58 3.59 -63.37 -15.86
N CYS A 59 3.92 -62.15 -15.43
CA CYS A 59 2.93 -61.11 -15.20
C CYS A 59 2.31 -60.70 -16.55
N LEU A 60 1.20 -61.33 -16.92
CA LEU A 60 0.29 -60.76 -17.90
C LEU A 60 -0.55 -59.70 -17.20
N VAL A 61 -0.23 -58.43 -17.46
CA VAL A 61 -1.13 -57.32 -17.14
C VAL A 61 -2.36 -57.49 -18.02
N SER A 62 -3.41 -58.10 -17.46
CA SER A 62 -4.78 -57.98 -17.98
C SER A 62 -5.52 -56.97 -17.12
N ALA A 63 -5.00 -55.74 -17.09
CA ALA A 63 -5.82 -54.60 -16.69
C ALA A 63 -6.67 -54.26 -17.91
N LYS A 64 -7.95 -54.66 -17.89
CA LYS A 64 -8.93 -53.98 -18.73
C LYS A 64 -8.84 -52.51 -18.37
N TYR A 65 -8.45 -51.67 -19.33
CA TYR A 65 -8.64 -50.23 -19.24
C TYR A 65 -10.16 -49.99 -19.29
N ASP A 66 -10.83 -50.17 -18.15
CA ASP A 66 -12.08 -49.47 -17.94
C ASP A 66 -11.68 -47.99 -17.88
N ASN A 67 -12.11 -47.23 -18.88
CA ASN A 67 -12.01 -45.78 -18.95
C ASN A 67 -12.79 -45.18 -17.76
N LEU A 68 -12.27 -45.31 -16.55
CA LEU A 68 -12.69 -44.54 -15.40
C LEU A 68 -12.21 -43.12 -15.65
N THR A 69 -13.05 -42.35 -16.34
CA THR A 69 -12.96 -40.89 -16.39
C THR A 69 -13.01 -40.40 -14.95
N VAL A 70 -11.84 -40.14 -14.37
CA VAL A 70 -11.74 -39.44 -13.10
C VAL A 70 -12.23 -38.02 -13.38
N ASP A 71 -13.50 -37.75 -13.07
CA ASP A 71 -14.10 -36.43 -13.19
C ASP A 71 -13.41 -35.49 -12.20
N ARG A 72 -12.37 -34.80 -12.66
CA ARG A 72 -11.69 -33.78 -11.86
C ARG A 72 -12.56 -32.52 -11.84
N ARG A 73 -12.89 -32.06 -10.64
CA ARG A 73 -13.55 -30.77 -10.45
C ARG A 73 -12.65 -29.63 -10.96
N SER A 74 -13.22 -28.72 -11.74
CA SER A 74 -12.59 -27.46 -12.15
C SER A 74 -13.11 -26.31 -11.29
N ALA A 75 -12.23 -25.38 -10.94
CA ALA A 75 -12.60 -24.15 -10.23
C ALA A 75 -13.08 -23.03 -11.17
N ASN A 76 -13.10 -23.26 -12.49
CA ASN A 76 -13.52 -22.30 -13.51
C ASN A 76 -12.76 -20.95 -13.47
N TYR A 77 -11.46 -21.00 -13.16
CA TYR A 77 -10.60 -19.82 -13.21
C TYR A 77 -10.58 -19.21 -14.60
N GLN A 78 -10.63 -17.88 -14.65
CA GLN A 78 -10.49 -17.13 -15.90
C GLN A 78 -9.02 -17.08 -16.31
N PRO A 79 -8.74 -17.01 -17.62
CA PRO A 79 -7.38 -16.78 -18.10
C PRO A 79 -6.88 -15.39 -17.68
N SER A 80 -5.56 -15.20 -17.78
CA SER A 80 -4.94 -13.88 -17.60
C SER A 80 -5.58 -12.84 -18.52
N ILE A 81 -5.73 -11.62 -18.02
CA ILE A 81 -6.19 -10.47 -18.81
C ILE A 81 -5.13 -9.97 -19.81
N TRP A 82 -3.87 -10.41 -19.65
CA TRP A 82 -2.76 -10.12 -20.56
C TRP A 82 -2.24 -11.41 -21.17
N ASP A 83 -2.14 -11.43 -22.50
CA ASP A 83 -1.49 -12.50 -23.24
C ASP A 83 0.05 -12.32 -23.26
N HIS A 84 0.77 -13.41 -23.47
CA HIS A 84 2.24 -13.42 -23.46
C HIS A 84 2.83 -12.52 -24.56
N ASP A 85 2.27 -12.56 -25.76
CA ASP A 85 2.77 -11.79 -26.90
C ASP A 85 2.64 -10.28 -26.64
N PHE A 86 1.53 -9.86 -26.02
CA PHE A 86 1.32 -8.50 -25.54
C PHE A 86 2.39 -8.10 -24.53
N LEU A 87 2.65 -8.93 -23.51
CA LEU A 87 3.68 -8.63 -22.52
C LEU A 87 5.08 -8.51 -23.14
N GLN A 88 5.46 -9.40 -24.06
CA GLN A 88 6.73 -9.31 -24.78
C GLN A 88 6.81 -8.10 -25.73
N SER A 89 5.66 -7.64 -26.27
CA SER A 89 5.59 -6.49 -27.17
C SER A 89 5.73 -5.13 -26.47
N LEU A 90 5.64 -5.08 -25.14
CA LEU A 90 5.77 -3.84 -24.37
C LEU A 90 7.10 -3.17 -24.70
N ASN A 91 7.09 -1.87 -24.95
CA ASN A 91 8.29 -1.11 -25.21
C ASN A 91 8.13 0.29 -24.63
N SER A 92 9.19 0.78 -23.99
CA SER A 92 9.21 2.10 -23.39
C SER A 92 10.38 2.90 -23.93
N ASN A 93 10.10 4.12 -24.35
CA ASN A 93 11.11 5.09 -24.75
C ASN A 93 11.87 5.69 -23.55
N TYR A 94 11.44 5.44 -22.31
CA TYR A 94 12.05 5.98 -21.08
C TYR A 94 13.27 5.18 -20.60
N THR A 95 13.75 4.21 -21.38
CA THR A 95 15.00 3.47 -21.13
C THR A 95 16.25 4.25 -21.54
N ASP A 96 16.09 5.29 -22.37
CA ASP A 96 17.16 6.13 -22.91
C ASP A 96 17.91 6.91 -21.79
N GLU A 97 19.23 6.98 -21.89
CA GLU A 97 20.10 7.70 -20.96
C GLU A 97 19.77 9.19 -20.86
N THR A 98 19.19 9.79 -21.91
CA THR A 98 18.76 11.19 -21.92
C THR A 98 17.72 11.49 -20.85
N TYR A 99 16.76 10.59 -20.62
CA TYR A 99 15.75 10.73 -19.58
C TYR A 99 16.34 10.56 -18.19
N LYS A 100 17.27 9.61 -18.02
CA LYS A 100 18.00 9.43 -16.75
C LYS A 100 18.80 10.69 -16.39
N ARG A 101 19.55 11.25 -17.36
CA ARG A 101 20.30 12.49 -17.16
C ARG A 101 19.38 13.67 -16.80
N ARG A 102 18.25 13.82 -17.48
CA ARG A 102 17.27 14.86 -17.15
C ARG A 102 16.69 14.68 -15.75
N ALA A 103 16.44 13.45 -15.33
CA ALA A 103 15.97 13.16 -13.98
C ALA A 103 17.00 13.58 -12.93
N GLU A 104 18.28 13.25 -13.13
CA GLU A 104 19.38 13.70 -12.24
C GLU A 104 19.51 15.22 -12.16
N GLU A 105 19.40 15.93 -13.30
CA GLU A 105 19.38 17.40 -13.31
C GLU A 105 18.20 17.97 -12.49
N LEU A 106 17.02 17.37 -12.63
CA LEU A 106 15.82 17.79 -11.89
C LEU A 106 15.94 17.47 -10.40
N LYS A 107 16.50 16.32 -10.02
CA LYS A 107 16.79 15.96 -8.62
C LYS A 107 17.68 17.01 -7.96
N GLY A 108 18.75 17.43 -8.64
CA GLY A 108 19.63 18.49 -8.14
C GLY A 108 18.89 19.81 -7.90
N LYS A 109 18.00 20.21 -8.82
CA LYS A 109 17.19 21.43 -8.66
C LYS A 109 16.18 21.31 -7.51
N VAL A 110 15.49 20.18 -7.41
CA VAL A 110 14.53 19.91 -6.33
C VAL A 110 15.22 19.87 -4.98
N MET A 111 16.43 19.29 -4.91
CA MET A 111 17.26 19.29 -3.70
C MET A 111 17.60 20.71 -3.24
N THR A 112 17.90 21.63 -4.16
CA THR A 112 18.08 23.05 -3.83
C THR A 112 16.77 23.65 -3.30
N THR A 113 15.65 23.41 -3.97
CA THR A 113 14.33 23.87 -3.50
C THR A 113 14.02 23.38 -2.09
N ILE A 114 14.32 22.12 -1.75
CA ILE A 114 14.10 21.56 -0.42
C ILE A 114 14.90 22.33 0.65
N LYS A 115 16.12 22.78 0.32
CA LYS A 115 16.97 23.53 1.26
C LYS A 115 16.52 24.99 1.43
N ASP A 116 15.89 25.57 0.42
CA ASP A 116 15.46 26.97 0.43
C ASP A 116 14.17 27.18 1.25
N VAL A 117 13.36 26.13 1.44
CA VAL A 117 12.11 26.22 2.23
C VAL A 117 12.43 26.27 3.73
N THR A 118 12.03 27.35 4.38
CA THR A 118 12.34 27.63 5.78
C THR A 118 11.11 27.56 6.70
N GLU A 119 9.93 27.91 6.20
CA GLU A 119 8.69 27.88 6.97
C GLU A 119 8.28 26.44 7.33
N PRO A 120 7.99 26.11 8.61
CA PRO A 120 7.71 24.74 9.04
C PRO A 120 6.55 24.07 8.30
N LEU A 121 5.45 24.79 8.07
CA LEU A 121 4.31 24.23 7.35
C LEU A 121 4.67 23.90 5.90
N ASP A 122 5.35 24.81 5.21
CA ASP A 122 5.76 24.62 3.81
C ASP A 122 6.75 23.43 3.68
N GLN A 123 7.63 23.26 4.66
CA GLN A 123 8.52 22.09 4.73
C GLN A 123 7.73 20.78 4.83
N LEU A 124 6.71 20.73 5.69
CA LEU A 124 5.87 19.53 5.86
C LEU A 124 5.01 19.27 4.62
N GLU A 125 4.43 20.31 4.01
CA GLU A 125 3.70 20.19 2.75
C GLU A 125 4.60 19.69 1.63
N LEU A 126 5.84 20.16 1.56
CA LEU A 126 6.83 19.70 0.59
C LEU A 126 7.14 18.22 0.78
N ILE A 127 7.38 17.78 2.01
CA ILE A 127 7.62 16.37 2.34
C ILE A 127 6.41 15.51 1.94
N ASP A 128 5.19 15.94 2.27
CA ASP A 128 3.97 15.22 1.91
C ASP A 128 3.82 15.11 0.39
N ASN A 129 4.07 16.20 -0.34
CA ASN A 129 4.04 16.17 -1.80
C ASN A 129 5.10 15.22 -2.37
N LEU A 130 6.34 15.23 -1.86
CA LEU A 130 7.40 14.30 -2.30
C LEU A 130 7.03 12.85 -2.06
N GLN A 131 6.46 12.52 -0.90
CA GLN A 131 6.01 11.16 -0.59
C GLN A 131 4.87 10.73 -1.51
N ARG A 132 3.84 11.57 -1.64
CA ARG A 132 2.65 11.24 -2.42
C ARG A 132 2.91 11.25 -3.93
N LEU A 133 3.91 11.99 -4.42
CA LEU A 133 4.37 11.93 -5.82
C LEU A 133 5.29 10.74 -6.10
N GLY A 134 5.63 9.92 -5.08
CA GLY A 134 6.53 8.79 -5.24
C GLY A 134 8.00 9.19 -5.41
N LEU A 135 8.40 10.37 -4.95
CA LEU A 135 9.75 10.92 -5.07
C LEU A 135 10.58 10.83 -3.78
N ALA A 136 9.95 10.52 -2.64
CA ALA A 136 10.61 10.58 -1.33
C ALA A 136 11.88 9.74 -1.21
N TYR A 137 11.97 8.61 -1.93
CA TYR A 137 13.13 7.71 -1.89
C TYR A 137 14.42 8.34 -2.43
N HIS A 138 14.33 9.40 -3.24
CA HIS A 138 15.50 10.17 -3.69
C HIS A 138 16.02 11.16 -2.66
N PHE A 139 15.21 11.51 -1.66
CA PHE A 139 15.44 12.62 -0.74
C PHE A 139 15.33 12.19 0.74
N GLU A 140 15.57 10.92 1.05
CA GLU A 140 15.37 10.36 2.40
C GLU A 140 16.21 11.08 3.47
N THR A 141 17.42 11.51 3.10
CA THR A 141 18.32 12.20 4.02
C THR A 141 17.81 13.61 4.33
N GLU A 142 17.37 14.34 3.31
CA GLU A 142 16.80 15.68 3.43
C GLU A 142 15.51 15.63 4.25
N ILE A 143 14.60 14.70 3.93
CA ILE A 143 13.33 14.52 4.66
C ILE A 143 13.61 14.24 6.14
N ARG A 144 14.52 13.30 6.43
CA ARG A 144 14.89 12.95 7.80
C ARG A 144 15.47 14.15 8.56
N ASN A 145 16.34 14.94 7.92
CA ASN A 145 16.94 16.12 8.55
C ASN A 145 15.89 17.19 8.86
N ILE A 146 14.96 17.45 7.93
CA ILE A 146 13.88 18.41 8.12
C ILE A 146 12.97 17.97 9.27
N LEU A 147 12.53 16.70 9.29
CA LEU A 147 11.67 16.18 10.36
C LEU A 147 12.38 16.19 11.72
N HIS A 148 13.67 15.85 11.75
CA HIS A 148 14.47 15.91 12.97
C HIS A 148 14.57 17.33 13.52
N ASN A 149 14.81 18.31 12.65
CA ASN A 149 14.85 19.72 13.03
C ASN A 149 13.49 20.20 13.52
N ASN A 150 12.40 19.85 12.81
CA ASN A 150 11.04 20.19 13.23
C ASN A 150 10.69 19.56 14.59
N TYR A 151 11.10 18.31 14.85
CA TYR A 151 10.86 17.64 16.13
C TYR A 151 11.64 18.28 17.29
N ASN A 152 12.93 18.58 17.10
CA ASN A 152 13.81 19.07 18.17
C ASN A 152 13.72 20.58 18.43
N ASN A 153 13.52 21.39 17.38
CA ASN A 153 13.46 22.85 17.50
C ASN A 153 12.09 23.36 17.95
N ASN A 154 11.16 22.43 18.23
CA ASN A 154 9.75 22.67 18.53
C ASN A 154 9.49 23.23 19.94
N LYS A 155 10.23 24.27 20.34
CA LYS A 155 9.90 25.03 21.56
C LYS A 155 8.80 26.06 21.30
N ASP A 156 8.57 26.45 20.05
CA ASP A 156 7.54 27.39 19.63
C ASP A 156 6.52 26.71 18.70
N TYR A 157 5.41 26.27 19.28
CA TYR A 157 4.29 25.66 18.56
C TYR A 157 3.28 26.69 18.01
N ASN A 158 3.57 27.99 18.06
CA ASN A 158 2.62 29.02 17.65
C ASN A 158 2.20 28.90 16.18
N TRP A 159 3.10 28.46 15.30
CA TRP A 159 2.83 28.34 13.86
C TRP A 159 1.73 27.33 13.51
N ARG A 160 1.52 26.32 14.37
CA ARG A 160 0.46 25.29 14.20
C ARG A 160 -0.70 25.44 15.18
N LYS A 161 -0.61 26.39 16.12
CA LYS A 161 -1.66 26.62 17.12
C LYS A 161 -2.97 26.96 16.41
N GLU A 162 -4.06 26.32 16.83
CA GLU A 162 -5.39 26.47 16.23
C GLU A 162 -5.49 26.08 14.74
N ASN A 163 -4.42 25.51 14.15
CA ASN A 163 -4.41 25.01 12.79
C ASN A 163 -4.44 23.48 12.79
N LEU A 164 -5.64 22.91 12.59
CA LEU A 164 -5.82 21.46 12.60
C LEU A 164 -5.07 20.78 11.45
N TYR A 165 -5.00 21.43 10.29
CA TYR A 165 -4.28 20.93 9.13
C TYR A 165 -2.79 20.76 9.44
N ALA A 166 -2.15 21.83 9.92
CA ALA A 166 -0.73 21.83 10.27
C ALA A 166 -0.42 20.78 11.35
N THR A 167 -1.21 20.76 12.43
CA THR A 167 -1.01 19.82 13.54
C THR A 167 -1.16 18.36 13.08
N SER A 168 -2.18 18.07 12.28
CA SER A 168 -2.44 16.71 11.78
C SER A 168 -1.36 16.25 10.80
N LEU A 169 -0.91 17.15 9.92
CA LEU A 169 0.14 16.86 8.95
C LEU A 169 1.47 16.55 9.65
N GLU A 170 1.87 17.39 10.59
CA GLU A 170 3.10 17.19 11.37
C GLU A 170 3.03 15.90 12.18
N PHE A 171 1.93 15.67 12.90
CA PHE A 171 1.71 14.45 13.68
C PHE A 171 1.85 13.20 12.81
N ARG A 172 1.19 13.18 11.65
CA ARG A 172 1.26 12.07 10.70
C ARG A 172 2.68 11.84 10.21
N LEU A 173 3.35 12.88 9.72
CA LEU A 173 4.70 12.76 9.15
C LEU A 173 5.72 12.34 10.22
N LEU A 174 5.65 12.91 11.43
CA LEU A 174 6.54 12.54 12.53
C LEU A 174 6.35 11.07 12.93
N ARG A 175 5.10 10.62 13.14
CA ARG A 175 4.84 9.21 13.52
C ARG A 175 5.20 8.23 12.41
N GLN A 176 4.95 8.58 11.14
CA GLN A 176 5.36 7.79 9.99
C GLN A 176 6.88 7.55 9.95
N HIS A 177 7.66 8.51 10.45
CA HIS A 177 9.13 8.42 10.55
C HIS A 177 9.63 7.97 11.93
N GLY A 178 8.75 7.44 12.79
CA GLY A 178 9.11 6.80 14.06
C GLY A 178 9.31 7.75 15.24
N TYR A 179 8.92 9.03 15.12
CA TYR A 179 8.99 9.97 16.24
C TYR A 179 7.82 9.77 17.20
N PRO A 180 8.08 9.74 18.53
CA PRO A 180 7.03 9.65 19.52
C PRO A 180 6.38 11.03 19.71
N VAL A 181 5.18 11.19 19.14
CA VAL A 181 4.34 12.38 19.29
C VAL A 181 3.08 11.99 20.06
N SER A 182 2.75 12.67 21.16
CA SER A 182 1.53 12.39 21.93
C SER A 182 0.28 12.79 21.16
N GLN A 183 -0.80 12.01 21.29
CA GLN A 183 -2.15 12.36 20.83
C GLN A 183 -2.68 13.66 21.48
N ASP A 184 -2.11 14.09 22.62
CA ASP A 184 -2.54 15.28 23.36
C ASP A 184 -2.42 16.58 22.57
N VAL A 185 -1.62 16.59 21.49
CA VAL A 185 -1.54 17.73 20.56
C VAL A 185 -2.91 18.09 19.98
N PHE A 186 -3.86 17.15 19.98
CA PHE A 186 -5.19 17.36 19.46
C PHE A 186 -6.20 17.90 20.48
N ASN A 187 -5.85 18.01 21.77
CA ASN A 187 -6.77 18.52 22.79
C ASN A 187 -7.20 19.97 22.54
N GLY A 188 -6.36 20.78 21.88
CA GLY A 188 -6.70 22.16 21.51
C GLY A 188 -7.80 22.29 20.45
N PHE A 189 -8.22 21.19 19.82
CA PHE A 189 -9.27 21.16 18.79
C PHE A 189 -10.59 20.56 19.30
N LYS A 190 -10.71 20.38 20.62
CA LYS A 190 -11.91 19.85 21.28
C LYS A 190 -12.72 20.97 21.95
N ASP A 191 -14.03 20.80 21.99
CA ASP A 191 -14.96 21.65 22.73
C ASP A 191 -15.01 21.29 24.23
N ASP A 192 -15.75 22.07 25.01
CA ASP A 192 -15.98 21.82 26.44
C ASP A 192 -16.69 20.48 26.72
N LYS A 193 -17.32 19.89 25.71
CA LYS A 193 -17.98 18.57 25.78
C LYS A 193 -17.04 17.43 25.35
N GLY A 194 -15.80 17.74 24.97
CA GLY A 194 -14.76 16.81 24.54
C GLY A 194 -14.83 16.41 23.06
N GLY A 195 -15.75 16.95 22.27
CA GLY A 195 -15.91 16.66 20.85
C GLY A 195 -15.01 17.53 19.97
N PHE A 196 -14.50 16.97 18.87
CA PHE A 196 -13.72 17.73 17.89
C PHE A 196 -14.56 18.82 17.21
N ILE A 197 -14.00 20.02 17.08
CA ILE A 197 -14.60 21.13 16.32
C ILE A 197 -13.68 21.47 15.16
N CYS A 198 -14.12 21.14 13.94
CA CYS A 198 -13.49 21.65 12.72
C CYS A 198 -14.48 21.61 11.56
N ASN A 199 -14.49 22.66 10.76
CA ASN A 199 -15.24 22.73 9.50
C ASN A 199 -14.31 22.89 8.29
N ASP A 200 -13.01 23.08 8.49
CA ASP A 200 -12.04 23.12 7.39
C ASP A 200 -11.85 21.72 6.81
N PHE A 201 -12.22 21.56 5.54
CA PHE A 201 -12.10 20.30 4.81
C PHE A 201 -10.66 19.79 4.76
N LYS A 202 -9.68 20.69 4.60
CA LYS A 202 -8.25 20.32 4.52
C LYS A 202 -7.76 19.78 5.86
N GLY A 203 -8.14 20.43 6.96
CA GLY A 203 -7.92 19.96 8.33
C GLY A 203 -8.57 18.61 8.61
N ILE A 204 -9.84 18.42 8.22
CA ILE A 204 -10.59 17.18 8.48
C ILE A 204 -9.99 15.98 7.74
N ILE A 205 -9.63 16.12 6.46
CA ILE A 205 -8.94 15.05 5.74
C ILE A 205 -7.59 14.75 6.38
N SER A 206 -6.84 15.77 6.78
CA SER A 206 -5.51 15.55 7.36
C SER A 206 -5.58 14.88 8.72
N LEU A 207 -6.57 15.22 9.54
CA LEU A 207 -6.86 14.55 10.81
C LEU A 207 -7.33 13.10 10.58
N HIS A 208 -8.18 12.87 9.56
CA HIS A 208 -8.61 11.52 9.18
C HIS A 208 -7.39 10.65 8.86
N GLU A 209 -6.49 11.14 8.00
CA GLU A 209 -5.28 10.40 7.62
C GLU A 209 -4.30 10.23 8.79
N ALA A 210 -4.20 11.21 9.69
CA ALA A 210 -3.40 11.13 10.91
C ALA A 210 -3.94 10.09 11.90
N SER A 211 -5.26 9.91 11.97
CA SER A 211 -5.91 8.98 12.90
C SER A 211 -5.50 7.51 12.68
N TYR A 212 -5.10 7.13 11.47
CA TYR A 212 -4.61 5.78 11.18
C TYR A 212 -3.21 5.50 11.74
N TYR A 213 -2.51 6.52 12.22
CA TYR A 213 -1.25 6.37 12.95
C TYR A 213 -1.46 6.24 14.47
N SER A 214 -2.69 5.94 14.91
CA SER A 214 -3.06 5.66 16.29
C SER A 214 -2.32 4.43 16.84
N LEU A 215 -2.02 4.47 18.14
CA LEU A 215 -1.51 3.33 18.91
C LEU A 215 -2.60 2.80 19.86
N GLU A 216 -2.43 1.57 20.34
CA GLU A 216 -3.38 0.98 21.29
C GLU A 216 -3.47 1.83 22.57
N GLY A 217 -4.70 2.11 23.01
CA GLY A 217 -4.99 2.96 24.17
C GLY A 217 -5.14 4.45 23.87
N GLU A 218 -5.00 4.87 22.61
CA GLU A 218 -5.15 6.28 22.22
C GLU A 218 -6.61 6.68 21.91
N SER A 219 -7.39 6.98 22.95
CA SER A 219 -8.81 7.34 22.82
C SER A 219 -9.05 8.61 22.01
N ILE A 220 -8.15 9.61 22.05
CA ILE A 220 -8.30 10.86 21.28
C ILE A 220 -8.23 10.57 19.79
N MET A 221 -7.35 9.64 19.38
CA MET A 221 -7.20 9.27 17.97
C MET A 221 -8.39 8.46 17.45
N GLU A 222 -8.96 7.58 18.28
CA GLU A 222 -10.21 6.88 17.97
C GLU A 222 -11.38 7.86 17.81
N GLU A 223 -11.52 8.82 18.72
CA GLU A 223 -12.53 9.87 18.61
C GLU A 223 -12.33 10.74 17.36
N ALA A 224 -11.08 11.06 17.01
CA ALA A 224 -10.74 11.80 15.80
C ALA A 224 -11.14 11.02 14.54
N TRP A 225 -10.88 9.72 14.50
CA TRP A 225 -11.30 8.84 13.41
C TRP A 225 -12.82 8.82 13.26
N GLN A 226 -13.56 8.66 14.37
CA GLN A 226 -15.03 8.65 14.37
C GLN A 226 -15.61 9.98 13.88
N PHE A 227 -15.10 11.11 14.40
CA PHE A 227 -15.51 12.45 14.02
C PHE A 227 -15.28 12.70 12.52
N THR A 228 -14.06 12.47 12.05
CA THR A 228 -13.70 12.74 10.66
C THR A 228 -14.41 11.80 9.68
N SER A 229 -14.55 10.51 10.02
CA SER A 229 -15.29 9.54 9.22
C SER A 229 -16.76 9.93 9.03
N LYS A 230 -17.41 10.40 10.10
CA LYS A 230 -18.79 10.89 10.05
C LYS A 230 -18.89 12.13 9.17
N HIS A 231 -18.02 13.12 9.40
CA HIS A 231 -18.04 14.38 8.67
C HIS A 231 -17.76 14.18 7.17
N LEU A 232 -16.77 13.36 6.82
CA LEU A 232 -16.45 13.03 5.42
C LEU A 232 -17.62 12.35 4.71
N LYS A 233 -18.35 11.44 5.38
CA LYS A 233 -19.57 10.84 4.81
C LYS A 233 -20.67 11.89 4.55
N GLU A 234 -20.86 12.84 5.45
CA GLU A 234 -21.82 13.95 5.29
C GLU A 234 -21.41 14.90 4.14
N VAL A 235 -20.13 15.23 4.03
CA VAL A 235 -19.55 16.02 2.93
C VAL A 235 -19.73 15.29 1.60
N MET A 236 -19.49 13.97 1.55
CA MET A 236 -19.68 13.17 0.34
C MET A 236 -21.13 13.25 -0.17
N ILE A 237 -22.11 13.13 0.72
CA ILE A 237 -23.55 13.19 0.39
C ILE A 237 -23.96 14.60 -0.06
N SER A 238 -23.47 15.64 0.60
CA SER A 238 -23.84 17.03 0.30
C SER A 238 -23.17 17.56 -0.98
N LYS A 239 -21.88 17.29 -1.19
CA LYS A 239 -21.12 17.81 -2.34
C LYS A 239 -21.38 17.08 -3.64
N SER A 240 -21.78 15.81 -3.58
CA SER A 240 -22.33 15.10 -4.74
C SER A 240 -23.56 15.80 -5.34
N LYS A 241 -24.31 16.57 -4.54
CA LYS A 241 -25.46 17.37 -5.00
C LYS A 241 -25.08 18.77 -5.51
N GLN A 242 -23.94 19.31 -5.08
CA GLN A 242 -23.48 20.67 -5.40
C GLN A 242 -22.51 20.73 -6.59
N GLY A 243 -21.98 19.58 -7.04
CA GLY A 243 -21.11 19.51 -8.22
C GLY A 243 -19.63 19.80 -7.96
N ASP A 244 -19.18 19.81 -6.71
CA ASP A 244 -17.76 19.94 -6.37
C ASP A 244 -17.04 18.59 -6.52
N VAL A 245 -16.57 18.34 -7.75
CA VAL A 245 -15.95 17.06 -8.13
C VAL A 245 -14.64 16.80 -7.37
N PHE A 246 -13.87 17.84 -7.08
CA PHE A 246 -12.58 17.70 -6.40
C PHE A 246 -12.77 17.23 -4.96
N VAL A 247 -13.62 17.92 -4.20
CA VAL A 247 -13.92 17.57 -2.81
C VAL A 247 -14.53 16.17 -2.72
N ALA A 248 -15.46 15.84 -3.61
CA ALA A 248 -16.09 14.52 -3.64
C ALA A 248 -15.08 13.38 -3.88
N GLU A 249 -14.17 13.53 -4.83
CA GLU A 249 -13.16 12.52 -5.17
C GLU A 249 -12.14 12.34 -4.03
N GLN A 250 -11.67 13.44 -3.42
CA GLN A 250 -10.76 13.36 -2.26
C GLN A 250 -11.42 12.65 -1.08
N THR A 251 -12.67 13.02 -0.78
CA THR A 251 -13.46 12.42 0.31
C THR A 251 -13.66 10.93 0.09
N LYS A 252 -14.07 10.53 -1.12
CA LYS A 252 -14.27 9.14 -1.50
C LYS A 252 -12.98 8.34 -1.31
N ARG A 253 -11.86 8.84 -1.82
CA ARG A 253 -10.58 8.13 -1.76
C ARG A 253 -10.02 8.02 -0.35
N ALA A 254 -10.25 9.02 0.51
CA ALA A 254 -9.88 8.95 1.92
C ALA A 254 -10.72 7.89 2.66
N LEU A 255 -12.03 7.82 2.39
CA LEU A 255 -12.93 6.84 3.02
C LEU A 255 -12.76 5.40 2.49
N GLU A 256 -12.26 5.23 1.27
CA GLU A 256 -11.98 3.90 0.69
C GLU A 256 -10.79 3.22 1.35
N LEU A 257 -9.67 3.94 1.48
CA LEU A 257 -8.46 3.43 2.10
C LEU A 257 -7.61 4.60 2.61
N PRO A 258 -7.04 4.54 3.83
CA PRO A 258 -6.12 5.56 4.31
C PRO A 258 -4.79 5.54 3.55
N LEU A 259 -4.10 6.68 3.49
CA LEU A 259 -2.75 6.84 2.91
C LEU A 259 -1.76 5.81 3.48
N LEU A 260 -1.84 5.51 4.78
CA LEU A 260 -0.97 4.53 5.45
C LEU A 260 -1.02 3.14 4.80
N TRP A 261 -2.17 2.73 4.24
CA TRP A 261 -2.35 1.39 3.67
C TRP A 261 -2.27 1.37 2.15
N LYS A 262 -2.04 2.53 1.51
CA LYS A 262 -1.93 2.60 0.05
C LYS A 262 -0.56 2.15 -0.41
N VAL A 263 -0.54 1.42 -1.53
CA VAL A 263 0.71 1.11 -2.23
C VAL A 263 1.26 2.41 -2.84
N PRO A 264 2.49 2.85 -2.49
CA PRO A 264 3.01 4.16 -2.88
C PRO A 264 2.97 4.43 -4.38
N MET A 265 3.34 3.45 -5.22
CA MET A 265 3.36 3.63 -6.67
C MET A 265 1.96 3.83 -7.28
N LEU A 266 0.94 3.17 -6.72
CA LEU A 266 -0.45 3.34 -7.16
C LEU A 266 -1.03 4.68 -6.69
N GLU A 267 -0.65 5.12 -5.49
CA GLU A 267 -1.02 6.46 -5.00
C GLU A 267 -0.33 7.54 -5.83
N ALA A 268 0.97 7.41 -6.11
CA ALA A 268 1.74 8.36 -6.92
C ALA A 268 1.11 8.59 -8.28
N ARG A 269 0.67 7.52 -8.95
CA ARG A 269 -0.02 7.61 -10.24
C ARG A 269 -1.22 8.55 -10.21
N TRP A 270 -2.09 8.39 -9.21
CA TRP A 270 -3.28 9.21 -9.08
C TRP A 270 -2.94 10.61 -8.57
N PHE A 271 -2.00 10.72 -7.63
CA PHE A 271 -1.64 11.99 -7.01
C PHE A 271 -0.94 12.92 -8.00
N ILE A 272 -0.20 12.41 -8.98
CA ILE A 272 0.33 13.22 -10.10
C ILE A 272 -0.80 13.95 -10.83
N ASP A 273 -1.90 13.27 -11.14
CA ASP A 273 -3.05 13.86 -11.85
C ASP A 273 -3.80 14.89 -10.99
N VAL A 274 -3.78 14.71 -9.66
CA VAL A 274 -4.34 15.67 -8.69
C VAL A 274 -3.43 16.90 -8.54
N TYR A 275 -2.12 16.68 -8.36
CA TYR A 275 -1.11 17.72 -8.17
C TYR A 275 -0.98 18.61 -9.41
N GLU A 276 -1.13 18.06 -10.61
CA GLU A 276 -1.13 18.82 -11.86
C GLU A 276 -2.25 19.88 -11.93
N LYS A 277 -3.39 19.62 -11.28
CA LYS A 277 -4.55 20.52 -11.26
C LYS A 277 -4.44 21.64 -10.22
N ARG A 278 -3.49 21.55 -9.28
CA ARG A 278 -3.26 22.58 -8.27
C ARG A 278 -2.78 23.88 -8.93
N GLU A 279 -3.24 25.01 -8.40
CA GLU A 279 -2.80 26.34 -8.82
C GLU A 279 -1.39 26.64 -8.30
N ASP A 280 -1.08 26.18 -7.08
CA ASP A 280 0.18 26.36 -6.36
C ASP A 280 1.22 25.26 -6.64
N LYS A 281 1.06 24.50 -7.73
CA LYS A 281 1.97 23.38 -8.03
C LYS A 281 3.40 23.84 -8.28
N ASN A 282 4.36 23.08 -7.76
CA ASN A 282 5.74 23.23 -8.15
C ASN A 282 6.01 22.46 -9.45
N HIS A 283 6.31 23.18 -10.52
CA HIS A 283 6.54 22.61 -11.84
C HIS A 283 7.76 21.65 -11.89
N LEU A 284 8.79 21.90 -11.09
CA LEU A 284 9.97 21.04 -11.01
C LEU A 284 9.62 19.69 -10.39
N LEU A 285 8.83 19.69 -9.31
CA LEU A 285 8.36 18.46 -8.67
C LEU A 285 7.45 17.66 -9.61
N LEU A 286 6.53 18.34 -10.31
CA LEU A 286 5.63 17.66 -11.25
C LEU A 286 6.39 17.05 -12.43
N GLU A 287 7.35 17.78 -13.00
CA GLU A 287 8.18 17.27 -14.11
C GLU A 287 8.99 16.05 -13.64
N LEU A 288 9.65 16.15 -12.49
CA LEU A 288 10.43 15.06 -11.91
C LEU A 288 9.54 13.83 -11.62
N ALA A 289 8.36 14.02 -11.00
CA ALA A 289 7.43 12.95 -10.68
C ALA A 289 6.98 12.18 -11.92
N LYS A 290 6.63 12.89 -12.99
CA LYS A 290 6.21 12.28 -14.26
C LYS A 290 7.35 11.51 -14.92
N LEU A 291 8.56 12.08 -14.90
CA LEU A 291 9.73 11.46 -15.49
C LEU A 291 10.13 10.18 -14.74
N GLU A 292 10.26 10.27 -13.41
CA GLU A 292 10.60 9.15 -12.53
C GLU A 292 9.58 8.02 -12.62
N PHE A 293 8.28 8.36 -12.62
CA PHE A 293 7.21 7.36 -12.78
C PHE A 293 7.37 6.57 -14.08
N ASN A 294 7.65 7.25 -15.20
CA ASN A 294 7.80 6.61 -16.50
C ASN A 294 9.10 5.81 -16.63
N VAL A 295 10.20 6.28 -16.03
CA VAL A 295 11.47 5.53 -15.95
C VAL A 295 11.29 4.24 -15.15
N LEU A 296 10.67 4.31 -13.97
CA LEU A 296 10.37 3.12 -13.16
C LEU A 296 9.40 2.17 -13.88
N GLN A 297 8.37 2.71 -14.54
CA GLN A 297 7.47 1.90 -15.35
C GLN A 297 8.20 1.15 -16.46
N ALA A 298 9.19 1.77 -17.11
CA ALA A 298 10.01 1.12 -18.13
C ALA A 298 10.79 -0.07 -17.55
N ILE A 299 11.39 0.11 -16.36
CA ILE A 299 12.11 -0.97 -15.65
C ILE A 299 11.15 -2.13 -15.33
N TYR A 300 9.98 -1.83 -14.76
CA TYR A 300 8.97 -2.85 -14.44
C TYR A 300 8.45 -3.58 -15.68
N GLN A 301 8.37 -2.92 -16.83
CA GLN A 301 8.00 -3.59 -18.09
C GLN A 301 9.05 -4.59 -18.53
N GLU A 302 10.34 -4.28 -18.40
CA GLU A 302 11.41 -5.24 -18.71
C GLU A 302 11.43 -6.42 -17.73
N GLU A 303 11.30 -6.17 -16.43
CA GLU A 303 11.20 -7.23 -15.42
C GLU A 303 9.97 -8.12 -15.67
N LEU A 304 8.83 -7.54 -16.06
CA LEU A 304 7.61 -8.28 -16.38
C LEU A 304 7.80 -9.18 -17.61
N LYS A 305 8.58 -8.76 -18.61
CA LYS A 305 8.92 -9.63 -19.76
C LYS A 305 9.76 -10.83 -19.33
N ASP A 306 10.69 -10.63 -18.42
CA ASP A 306 11.52 -11.71 -17.90
C ASP A 306 10.67 -12.72 -17.12
N VAL A 307 9.75 -12.24 -16.26
CA VAL A 307 8.78 -13.08 -15.55
C VAL A 307 7.84 -13.81 -16.52
N SER A 308 7.41 -13.15 -17.60
CA SER A 308 6.54 -13.77 -18.61
C SER A 308 7.27 -14.82 -19.46
N ARG A 309 8.60 -14.76 -19.55
CA ARG A 309 9.43 -15.71 -20.30
C ARG A 309 9.75 -16.98 -19.50
N TRP A 310 9.88 -16.86 -18.18
CA TRP A 310 10.08 -17.97 -17.25
C TRP A 310 8.85 -18.89 -17.20
#